data_AF-U4R2F8-F1
#
_entry.id   AF-U4R2F8-F1
#
_cell.length_a   1.000
_cell.length_b   1.000
_cell.length_c   1.000
_cell.angle_alpha   90.00
_cell.angle_beta   90.00
_cell.angle_gamma   90.00
#
_symmetry.space_group_name_H-M   'P 1'
#
loop_
_entity.id
_entity.type
_entity.pdbx_description
1 polymer ?
#
loop_
_entity_poly.entity_id
_entity_poly.type
_entity_poly.pdbx_seq_one_letter_code
_entity_poly.pdbx_strand_id
1 'polypeptide(L)'
;MTKYQPYIMRSLISLLLLFSFIFIYPVNVESTTAGKNVSKKELVLVKDYTKNFFIDMKYATCNNFTGKTLYPSPTCVLTKGTLDKLIKANNLVMKQGYKIKIWDAYRPLSVQKIMCDATPDKKYVANPYGTGSKHNRGAAVDVTLVDSNGKELKMPTGFDNFTEKASP
;
A
#
# COMPACT_ATOMS: atom_id res chain seq x y z
N MET A 1 57.24 79.67 -10.81
CA MET A 1 57.99 79.35 -9.59
C MET A 1 57.55 77.96 -9.12
N THR A 2 58.18 76.91 -9.65
CA THR A 2 59.21 76.09 -8.97
C THR A 2 58.70 75.29 -7.76
N LYS A 3 58.51 73.97 -7.95
CA LYS A 3 59.22 72.85 -7.26
C LYS A 3 58.57 71.51 -7.69
N TYR A 4 59.24 70.67 -8.47
CA TYR A 4 60.21 69.61 -8.10
C TYR A 4 59.61 68.37 -7.40
N GLN A 5 59.66 67.24 -8.14
CA GLN A 5 59.50 65.79 -7.83
C GLN A 5 60.39 65.29 -6.65
N PRO A 6 60.32 64.04 -6.10
CA PRO A 6 60.24 62.75 -6.84
C PRO A 6 59.65 61.44 -6.21
N TYR A 7 59.50 60.44 -7.10
CA TYR A 7 59.68 58.96 -7.04
C TYR A 7 59.40 58.19 -5.73
N ILE A 8 58.73 57.02 -5.79
CA ILE A 8 59.41 55.70 -5.79
C ILE A 8 58.64 54.64 -6.60
N MET A 9 59.43 54.00 -7.46
CA MET A 9 59.20 52.85 -8.31
C MET A 9 59.45 51.53 -7.54
N ARG A 10 58.67 50.47 -7.81
CA ARG A 10 58.97 49.02 -7.66
C ARG A 10 57.71 48.24 -8.06
N SER A 11 57.55 47.78 -9.30
CA SER A 11 58.05 46.51 -9.87
C SER A 11 57.91 45.31 -8.91
N LEU A 12 57.06 44.34 -9.25
CA LEU A 12 57.49 42.94 -9.48
C LEU A 12 56.35 42.00 -9.88
N ILE A 13 56.69 41.17 -10.86
CA ILE A 13 56.01 40.07 -11.52
C ILE A 13 55.64 38.93 -10.56
N SER A 14 54.45 38.35 -10.70
CA SER A 14 54.13 36.93 -10.42
C SER A 14 52.64 36.71 -10.69
N LEU A 15 52.15 35.57 -11.15
CA LEU A 15 52.70 34.33 -11.67
C LEU A 15 51.45 33.60 -12.18
N LEU A 16 51.58 33.02 -13.36
CA LEU A 16 50.64 32.10 -13.97
C LEU A 16 50.13 31.05 -12.96
N LEU A 17 48.83 31.01 -12.67
CA LEU A 17 48.20 29.82 -12.12
C LEU A 17 47.04 29.41 -13.02
N LEU A 18 47.31 28.30 -13.70
CA LEU A 18 46.44 27.58 -14.61
C LEU A 18 45.04 27.38 -14.03
N PHE A 19 44.06 27.66 -14.87
CA PHE A 19 42.71 27.11 -14.83
C PHE A 19 42.76 25.59 -14.59
N SER A 20 42.68 25.16 -13.34
CA SER A 20 42.20 23.83 -12.98
C SER A 20 40.75 23.95 -12.52
N PHE A 21 39.87 24.22 -13.48
CA PHE A 21 38.47 23.85 -13.33
C PHE A 21 38.44 22.33 -13.23
N ILE A 22 38.54 21.81 -12.01
CA ILE A 22 38.16 20.44 -11.68
C ILE A 22 36.64 20.43 -11.86
N PHE A 23 36.20 20.14 -13.08
CA PHE A 23 34.84 19.73 -13.36
C PHE A 23 34.63 18.42 -12.58
N ILE A 24 34.06 18.53 -11.39
CA ILE A 24 33.50 17.41 -10.66
C ILE A 24 32.29 16.96 -11.47
N TYR A 25 32.51 16.10 -12.47
CA TYR A 25 31.41 15.36 -13.08
C TYR A 25 30.81 14.46 -12.01
N PRO A 26 29.48 14.46 -11.82
CA PRO A 26 28.86 13.42 -11.02
C PRO A 26 29.09 12.09 -11.74
N VAL A 27 29.91 11.22 -11.14
CA VAL A 27 29.93 9.81 -11.50
C VAL A 27 28.54 9.26 -11.17
N ASN A 28 27.73 9.02 -12.20
CA ASN A 28 26.53 8.22 -12.08
C ASN A 28 26.97 6.78 -11.82
N VAL A 29 26.97 6.39 -10.54
CA VAL A 29 27.10 4.99 -10.15
C VAL A 29 25.86 4.26 -10.62
N GLU A 30 25.93 3.64 -11.80
CA GLU A 30 24.97 2.62 -12.19
C GLU A 30 25.15 1.44 -11.25
N SER A 31 24.24 1.31 -10.28
CA SER A 31 24.19 0.17 -9.39
C SER A 31 23.75 -1.07 -10.18
N THR A 32 24.69 -1.73 -10.83
CA THR A 32 24.52 -3.10 -11.32
C THR A 32 24.55 -4.05 -10.13
N THR A 33 23.41 -4.19 -9.45
CA THR A 33 23.19 -5.32 -8.56
C THR A 33 22.23 -6.30 -9.21
N ALA A 34 22.82 -7.24 -9.95
CA ALA A 34 22.24 -8.55 -10.17
C ALA A 34 22.18 -9.29 -8.81
N GLY A 35 21.23 -8.90 -7.98
CA GLY A 35 20.84 -9.59 -6.76
C GLY A 35 19.33 -9.68 -6.78
N LYS A 36 18.76 -10.87 -6.60
CA LYS A 36 17.31 -11.09 -6.51
C LYS A 36 16.72 -10.09 -5.52
N ASN A 37 16.06 -9.06 -6.03
CA ASN A 37 15.24 -8.16 -5.23
C ASN A 37 14.08 -8.99 -4.69
N VAL A 38 14.16 -9.39 -3.42
CA VAL A 38 12.99 -9.85 -2.68
C VAL A 38 12.07 -8.64 -2.63
N SER A 39 11.10 -8.57 -3.56
CA SER A 39 10.19 -7.44 -3.66
C SER A 39 9.49 -7.32 -2.30
N LYS A 40 9.83 -6.28 -1.54
CA LYS A 40 9.04 -5.88 -0.37
C LYS A 40 7.61 -5.74 -0.89
N LYS A 41 6.69 -6.56 -0.38
CA LYS A 41 5.28 -6.49 -0.79
C LYS A 41 4.77 -5.13 -0.33
N GLU A 42 4.74 -4.20 -1.27
CA GLU A 42 4.28 -2.83 -1.03
C GLU A 42 2.78 -2.86 -0.73
N LEU A 43 2.42 -2.36 0.44
CA LEU A 43 1.03 -2.11 0.82
C LEU A 43 0.63 -0.75 0.27
N VAL A 44 -0.50 -0.73 -0.43
CA VAL A 44 -0.99 0.44 -1.14
C VAL A 44 -2.46 0.70 -0.80
N LEU A 45 -2.84 1.98 -0.80
CA LEU A 45 -4.23 2.39 -0.64
C LEU A 45 -5.00 2.10 -1.92
N VAL A 46 -6.09 1.34 -1.83
CA VAL A 46 -6.88 0.97 -3.01
C VAL A 46 -7.42 2.20 -3.75
N LYS A 47 -7.87 3.21 -3.00
CA LYS A 47 -8.45 4.45 -3.53
C LYS A 47 -7.50 5.27 -4.41
N ASP A 48 -6.18 5.10 -4.26
CA ASP A 48 -5.18 5.87 -5.01
C ASP A 48 -5.00 5.32 -6.44
N TYR A 49 -5.46 4.09 -6.71
CA TYR A 49 -5.36 3.44 -8.02
C TYR A 49 -6.69 3.37 -8.75
N THR A 50 -7.81 3.28 -8.00
CA THR A 50 -9.13 3.21 -8.63
C THR A 50 -10.26 3.54 -7.66
N LYS A 51 -11.36 4.07 -8.21
CA LYS A 51 -12.65 4.26 -7.52
C LYS A 51 -13.71 3.25 -8.00
N ASN A 52 -13.28 2.24 -8.75
CA ASN A 52 -14.15 1.23 -9.33
C ASN A 52 -14.46 0.09 -8.36
N PHE A 53 -14.37 0.31 -7.05
CA PHE A 53 -14.90 -0.59 -6.02
C PHE A 53 -15.95 0.12 -5.19
N PHE A 54 -16.90 -0.64 -4.63
CA PHE A 54 -17.57 -0.21 -3.41
C PHE A 54 -16.72 -0.68 -2.22
N ILE A 55 -16.53 0.19 -1.22
CA ILE A 55 -15.72 -0.12 -0.04
C ILE A 55 -16.64 -0.02 1.17
N ASP A 56 -16.82 -1.14 1.87
CA ASP A 56 -17.63 -1.25 3.08
C ASP A 56 -16.83 -2.07 4.09
N MET A 57 -15.75 -1.47 4.63
CA MET A 57 -14.84 -2.12 5.56
C MET A 57 -15.57 -2.48 6.86
N LYS A 58 -16.11 -3.71 6.94
CA LYS A 58 -17.06 -4.13 7.97
C LYS A 58 -16.51 -3.97 9.38
N TYR A 59 -15.23 -4.30 9.56
CA TYR A 59 -14.55 -4.20 10.85
C TYR A 59 -14.19 -2.76 11.27
N ALA A 60 -14.40 -1.76 10.41
CA ALA A 60 -14.38 -0.34 10.79
C ALA A 60 -15.75 0.15 11.34
N THR A 61 -16.71 -0.75 11.48
CA THR A 61 -18.05 -0.51 12.04
C THR A 61 -18.39 -1.59 13.06
N CYS A 62 -19.52 -1.48 13.76
CA CYS A 62 -20.05 -2.56 14.59
C CYS A 62 -20.79 -3.66 13.80
N ASN A 63 -20.99 -3.50 12.49
CA ASN A 63 -21.67 -4.47 11.62
C ASN A 63 -20.73 -5.61 11.20
N ASN A 64 -20.31 -6.40 12.18
CA ASN A 64 -19.50 -7.61 12.01
C ASN A 64 -19.78 -8.58 13.16
N PHE A 65 -19.26 -9.81 13.08
CA PHE A 65 -19.59 -10.85 14.07
C PHE A 65 -19.18 -10.53 15.52
N THR A 66 -18.22 -9.63 15.74
CA THR A 66 -17.81 -9.23 17.10
C THR A 66 -18.72 -8.17 17.71
N GLY A 67 -19.56 -7.51 16.90
CA GLY A 67 -20.39 -6.38 17.31
C GLY A 67 -19.61 -5.11 17.69
N LYS A 68 -18.29 -5.08 17.47
CA LYS A 68 -17.39 -4.00 17.87
C LYS A 68 -16.67 -3.41 16.68
N THR A 69 -16.34 -2.12 16.74
CA THR A 69 -15.43 -1.48 15.79
C THR A 69 -13.99 -1.89 16.11
N LEU A 70 -13.34 -2.60 15.19
CA LEU A 70 -11.99 -3.15 15.38
C LEU A 70 -10.92 -2.37 14.59
N TYR A 71 -11.31 -1.69 13.51
CA TYR A 71 -10.42 -0.83 12.73
C TYR A 71 -10.65 0.64 13.10
N PRO A 72 -9.59 1.46 13.18
CA PRO A 72 -9.71 2.88 13.50
C PRO A 72 -10.30 3.71 12.35
N SER A 73 -10.31 3.18 11.12
CA SER A 73 -10.86 3.83 9.94
C SER A 73 -11.25 2.81 8.87
N PRO A 74 -12.14 3.15 7.91
CA PRO A 74 -12.50 2.27 6.79
C PRO A 74 -11.45 2.27 5.67
N THR A 75 -10.16 2.35 6.02
CA THR A 75 -9.08 2.40 5.04
C THR A 75 -8.83 1.02 4.43
N CYS A 76 -9.02 0.90 3.11
CA CYS A 76 -8.77 -0.34 2.37
C CYS A 76 -7.32 -0.37 1.84
N VAL A 77 -6.52 -1.29 2.37
CA VAL A 77 -5.10 -1.48 2.01
C VAL A 77 -4.89 -2.89 1.51
N LEU A 78 -4.16 -3.05 0.40
CA LEU A 78 -3.78 -4.33 -0.17
C LEU A 78 -2.32 -4.29 -0.61
N THR A 79 -1.71 -5.45 -0.83
CA THR A 79 -0.45 -5.49 -1.59
C THR A 79 -0.72 -5.12 -3.04
N LYS A 80 0.21 -4.41 -3.68
CA LYS A 80 0.06 -3.97 -5.08
C LYS A 80 -0.34 -5.12 -6.02
N GLY A 81 0.32 -6.27 -5.88
CA GLY A 81 0.02 -7.46 -6.70
C GLY A 81 -1.38 -8.06 -6.45
N THR A 82 -1.92 -7.96 -5.23
CA THR A 82 -3.31 -8.36 -4.95
C THR A 82 -4.29 -7.36 -5.55
N LEU A 83 -4.02 -6.06 -5.41
CA LEU A 83 -4.86 -5.02 -6.00
C LEU A 83 -4.95 -5.14 -7.52
N ASP A 84 -3.85 -5.40 -8.21
CA ASP A 84 -3.84 -5.55 -9.67
C ASP A 84 -4.72 -6.71 -10.15
N LYS A 85 -4.70 -7.83 -9.42
CA LYS A 85 -5.56 -8.98 -9.71
C LYS A 85 -7.03 -8.66 -9.42
N LEU A 86 -7.30 -7.95 -8.33
CA LEU A 86 -8.64 -7.55 -7.96
C LEU A 86 -9.25 -6.56 -8.97
N ILE A 87 -8.46 -5.61 -9.49
CA ILE A 87 -8.88 -4.70 -10.56
C ILE A 87 -9.24 -5.49 -11.82
N LYS A 88 -8.43 -6.48 -12.21
CA LYS A 88 -8.75 -7.35 -13.35
C LYS A 88 -10.05 -8.11 -13.14
N ALA A 89 -10.25 -8.71 -11.96
CA ALA A 89 -11.50 -9.41 -11.62
C ALA A 89 -12.71 -8.47 -11.68
N ASN A 90 -12.58 -7.26 -11.12
CA ASN A 90 -13.62 -6.26 -11.15
C ASN A 90 -14.00 -5.84 -12.57
N ASN A 91 -13.01 -5.66 -13.44
CA ASN A 91 -13.24 -5.32 -14.84
C ASN A 91 -14.01 -6.43 -15.59
N LEU A 92 -13.86 -7.70 -15.19
CA LEU A 92 -14.61 -8.81 -15.78
C LEU A 92 -16.10 -8.78 -15.39
N VAL A 93 -16.40 -8.47 -14.13
CA VAL A 93 -17.80 -8.41 -13.65
C VAL A 93 -18.49 -7.10 -14.03
N MET A 94 -17.73 -6.01 -14.21
CA MET A 94 -18.26 -4.75 -14.77
C MET A 94 -18.80 -4.92 -16.18
N LYS A 95 -18.21 -5.78 -17.00
CA LYS A 95 -18.77 -6.14 -18.33
C LYS A 95 -20.12 -6.85 -18.25
N GLN A 96 -20.47 -7.39 -17.08
CA GLN A 96 -21.73 -8.08 -16.81
C GLN A 96 -22.73 -7.18 -16.06
N GLY A 97 -22.42 -5.90 -15.87
CA GLY A 97 -23.28 -4.96 -15.14
C GLY A 97 -23.11 -4.97 -13.61
N TYR A 98 -22.08 -5.67 -13.09
CA TYR A 98 -21.82 -5.77 -11.66
C TYR A 98 -20.53 -5.07 -11.25
N LYS A 99 -20.36 -4.84 -9.95
CA LYS A 99 -19.12 -4.29 -9.39
C LYS A 99 -18.75 -5.06 -8.12
N ILE A 100 -17.46 -5.12 -7.81
CA ILE A 100 -17.00 -5.73 -6.56
C ILE A 100 -17.21 -4.73 -5.41
N LYS A 101 -17.78 -5.22 -4.31
CA LYS A 101 -17.75 -4.56 -2.99
C LYS A 101 -16.74 -5.28 -2.10
N ILE A 102 -15.84 -4.52 -1.48
CA ILE A 102 -14.83 -5.01 -0.54
C ILE A 102 -15.35 -4.87 0.89
N TRP A 103 -15.34 -5.97 1.64
CA TRP A 103 -15.74 -6.04 3.04
C TRP A 103 -14.55 -6.08 4.00
N ASP A 104 -13.46 -6.75 3.62
CA ASP A 104 -12.20 -6.75 4.37
C ASP A 104 -10.97 -6.86 3.45
N ALA A 105 -9.83 -6.37 3.92
CA ALA A 105 -8.58 -6.33 3.18
C ALA A 105 -7.40 -6.56 4.16
N TYR A 106 -6.39 -5.69 4.21
CA TYR A 106 -5.37 -5.77 5.24
C TYR A 106 -5.98 -5.71 6.64
N ARG A 107 -5.64 -6.70 7.47
CA ARG A 107 -6.06 -6.81 8.86
C ARG A 107 -4.84 -6.77 9.78
N PRO A 108 -4.74 -5.85 10.74
CA PRO A 108 -3.66 -5.88 11.72
C PRO A 108 -3.64 -7.19 12.52
N LEU A 109 -2.45 -7.67 12.91
CA LEU A 109 -2.33 -8.92 13.67
C LEU A 109 -3.04 -8.85 15.03
N SER A 110 -3.05 -7.67 15.67
CA SER A 110 -3.81 -7.44 16.92
C SER A 110 -5.30 -7.71 16.72
N VAL A 111 -5.87 -7.28 15.61
CA VAL A 111 -7.27 -7.53 15.28
C VAL A 111 -7.52 -9.02 14.97
N GLN A 112 -6.58 -9.69 14.30
CA GLN A 112 -6.67 -11.14 14.09
C GLN A 112 -6.71 -11.91 15.42
N LYS A 113 -5.97 -11.46 16.44
CA LYS A 113 -6.02 -12.05 17.79
C LYS A 113 -7.39 -11.83 18.43
N ILE A 114 -7.91 -10.61 18.39
CA ILE A 114 -9.26 -10.29 18.90
C ILE A 114 -10.32 -11.16 18.22
N MET A 115 -10.28 -11.28 16.89
CA MET A 115 -11.20 -12.13 16.14
C MET A 115 -11.07 -13.60 16.51
N CYS A 116 -9.83 -14.10 16.62
CA CYS A 116 -9.57 -15.46 17.04
C CYS A 116 -10.21 -15.71 18.42
N ASP A 117 -9.99 -14.84 19.40
CA ASP A 117 -10.54 -14.97 20.75
C ASP A 117 -12.08 -14.92 20.77
N ALA A 118 -12.67 -14.04 19.97
CA ALA A 118 -14.12 -13.88 19.87
C ALA A 118 -14.84 -15.00 19.09
N THR A 119 -14.12 -15.78 18.28
CA THR A 119 -14.72 -16.82 17.43
C THR A 119 -14.94 -18.12 18.22
N PRO A 120 -16.17 -18.66 18.30
CA PRO A 120 -16.45 -19.93 18.99
C PRO A 120 -15.80 -21.13 18.30
N ASP A 121 -15.91 -21.22 16.96
CA ASP A 121 -15.34 -22.29 16.16
C ASP A 121 -14.08 -21.80 15.42
N LYS A 122 -12.92 -22.27 15.87
CA LYS A 122 -11.61 -21.83 15.36
C LYS A 122 -11.35 -22.26 13.91
N LYS A 123 -12.20 -23.10 13.29
CA LYS A 123 -12.01 -23.49 11.88
C LYS A 123 -12.20 -22.32 10.90
N TYR A 124 -12.96 -21.29 11.29
CA TYR A 124 -13.29 -20.16 10.42
C TYR A 124 -12.31 -18.98 10.51
N VAL A 125 -11.49 -18.92 11.57
CA VAL A 125 -10.54 -17.82 11.80
C VAL A 125 -9.14 -18.37 11.97
N ALA A 126 -8.23 -17.95 11.09
CA ALA A 126 -6.85 -18.40 11.08
C ALA A 126 -6.14 -18.16 12.43
N ASN A 127 -5.34 -19.13 12.86
CA ASN A 127 -4.54 -19.05 14.08
C ASN A 127 -3.52 -17.87 14.00
N PRO A 128 -3.58 -16.90 14.92
CA PRO A 128 -2.72 -15.71 14.90
C PRO A 128 -1.29 -15.95 15.40
N TYR A 129 -0.99 -17.07 16.06
CA TYR A 129 0.30 -17.29 16.75
C TYR A 129 1.36 -17.97 15.87
N GLY A 130 1.00 -18.42 14.67
CA GLY A 130 1.93 -18.93 13.66
C GLY A 130 2.28 -17.86 12.62
N THR A 131 2.00 -18.15 11.35
CA THR A 131 2.22 -17.20 10.24
C THR A 131 1.11 -16.16 10.09
N GLY A 132 0.09 -16.21 10.96
CA GLY A 132 -1.10 -15.38 10.89
C GLY A 132 -1.98 -15.65 9.65
N SER A 133 -2.89 -14.72 9.37
CA SER A 133 -3.77 -14.74 8.22
C SER A 133 -3.10 -14.18 6.96
N LYS A 134 -3.63 -14.55 5.78
CA LYS A 134 -3.31 -13.87 4.51
C LYS A 134 -3.72 -12.39 4.54
N HIS A 135 -4.75 -12.03 5.32
CA HIS A 135 -5.16 -10.64 5.55
C HIS A 135 -4.07 -9.83 6.27
N ASN A 136 -3.32 -10.44 7.20
CA ASN A 136 -2.21 -9.77 7.90
C ASN A 136 -1.05 -9.38 6.96
N ARG A 137 -1.05 -9.92 5.74
CA ARG A 137 -0.04 -9.67 4.70
C ARG A 137 -0.60 -8.81 3.56
N GLY A 138 -1.83 -8.31 3.65
CA GLY A 138 -2.52 -7.60 2.57
C GLY A 138 -2.70 -8.44 1.30
N ALA A 139 -2.70 -9.77 1.45
CA ALA A 139 -2.69 -10.74 0.35
C ALA A 139 -4.03 -11.47 0.19
N ALA A 140 -5.05 -11.08 0.97
CA ALA A 140 -6.42 -11.57 0.89
C ALA A 140 -7.39 -10.39 0.93
N VAL A 141 -8.59 -10.62 0.41
CA VAL A 141 -9.68 -9.65 0.33
C VAL A 141 -10.99 -10.42 0.43
N ASP A 142 -11.90 -9.96 1.27
CA ASP A 142 -13.26 -10.49 1.38
C ASP A 142 -14.19 -9.60 0.57
N VAL A 143 -14.97 -10.21 -0.32
CA VAL A 143 -15.73 -9.47 -1.32
C VAL A 143 -17.13 -10.04 -1.54
N THR A 144 -18.00 -9.20 -2.08
CA THR A 144 -19.25 -9.61 -2.73
C THR A 144 -19.43 -8.88 -4.06
N LEU A 145 -20.49 -9.21 -4.79
CA LEU A 145 -20.92 -8.49 -5.98
C LEU A 145 -22.08 -7.56 -5.64
N VAL A 146 -22.11 -6.43 -6.33
CA VAL A 146 -23.24 -5.49 -6.31
C VAL A 146 -23.72 -5.17 -7.71
N ASP A 147 -24.98 -4.77 -7.83
CA ASP A 147 -25.51 -4.15 -9.04
C ASP A 147 -24.98 -2.71 -9.24
N SER A 148 -25.47 -2.04 -10.28
CA SER A 148 -25.11 -0.65 -10.61
C SER A 148 -25.45 0.36 -9.51
N ASN A 149 -26.40 0.04 -8.63
CA ASN A 149 -26.83 0.89 -7.52
C ASN A 149 -26.08 0.59 -6.21
N GLY A 150 -25.15 -0.39 -6.22
CA GLY A 150 -24.43 -0.80 -5.02
C GLY A 150 -25.20 -1.78 -4.13
N LYS A 151 -26.35 -2.29 -4.61
CA LYS A 151 -27.13 -3.32 -3.90
C LYS A 151 -26.45 -4.67 -4.06
N GLU A 152 -26.22 -5.35 -2.94
CA GLU A 152 -25.56 -6.65 -2.92
C GLU A 152 -26.39 -7.72 -3.62
N LEU A 153 -25.70 -8.55 -4.41
CA LEU A 153 -26.28 -9.75 -4.97
C LEU A 153 -26.48 -10.79 -3.88
N LYS A 154 -27.49 -11.65 -4.06
CA LYS A 154 -27.74 -12.76 -3.14
C LYS A 154 -26.62 -13.79 -3.27
N MET A 155 -25.82 -13.91 -2.21
CA MET A 155 -24.85 -14.98 -2.02
C MET A 155 -25.46 -16.10 -1.15
N PRO A 156 -24.86 -17.30 -1.07
CA PRO A 156 -25.36 -18.39 -0.21
C PRO A 156 -25.53 -17.98 1.26
N THR A 157 -24.66 -17.09 1.74
CA THR A 157 -24.73 -16.46 3.07
C THR A 157 -24.35 -14.98 3.01
N GLY A 158 -24.64 -14.26 4.09
CA GLY A 158 -24.06 -12.92 4.32
C GLY A 158 -22.61 -12.98 4.77
N PHE A 159 -22.06 -11.79 5.05
CA PHE A 159 -20.71 -11.61 5.60
C PHE A 159 -20.54 -12.29 6.98
N ASP A 160 -19.35 -12.86 7.24
CA ASP A 160 -18.98 -13.56 8.48
C ASP A 160 -20.03 -14.56 8.99
N ASN A 161 -20.62 -15.30 8.05
CA ASN A 161 -21.49 -16.41 8.41
C ASN A 161 -20.65 -17.65 8.73
N PHE A 162 -20.69 -18.12 9.97
CA PHE A 162 -19.89 -19.27 10.41
C PHE A 162 -20.67 -20.59 10.38
N THR A 163 -21.45 -20.80 9.32
CA THR A 163 -22.15 -22.07 9.06
C THR A 163 -21.52 -22.84 7.90
N GLU A 164 -21.87 -24.11 7.73
CA GLU A 164 -21.38 -24.94 6.62
C GLU A 164 -21.67 -24.33 5.23
N LYS A 165 -22.72 -23.52 5.11
CA LYS A 165 -23.06 -22.82 3.86
C LYS A 165 -22.01 -21.79 3.42
N ALA A 166 -21.13 -21.39 4.33
CA ALA A 166 -20.00 -20.50 4.09
C ALA A 166 -18.65 -21.23 4.12
N SER A 167 -18.65 -22.56 4.26
CA SER A 167 -17.42 -23.34 4.14
C SER A 167 -16.93 -23.33 2.69
N PRO A 168 -15.61 -23.21 2.46
CA PRO A 168 -15.01 -23.40 1.14
C PRO A 168 -15.17 -24.82 0.60
#